data_AF-A0A853LS54-F1
#
_entry.id   AF-A0A853LS54-F1
#
_cell.length_a   1.000
_cell.length_b   1.000
_cell.length_c   1.000
_cell.angle_alpha   90.00
_cell.angle_beta   90.00
_cell.angle_gamma   90.00
#
_symmetry.space_group_name_H-M   'P 1'
#
loop_
_entity.id
_entity.type
_entity.pdbx_description
1 polymer ?
#
loop_
_entity_poly.entity_id
_entity_poly.type
_entity_poly.pdbx_seq_one_letter_code
_entity_poly.pdbx_strand_id
1 'polypeptide(L)'
;AGAVLEYAGWAVAMHLWFLAVYLVVVSLTPIAVAAQRRWGLLAPSALAVAVAVVDAVRLGAHVQYLDWLNYLLAWGALYQLGICWRGGHLAGRRPALLAAASTATLALLIWARLYPVSMIGVPGQTIDNTTPPTVALLAFAGAQTGIVMALAPTLNRVLRAAGVRRALAIGNRNIMALYLWHMIPVVVVAVVGYPAGLLPQPEEGTADWWLARAEWVAILAAVTGAEIAVLWVGRRVFAAPLPQFGVPWPQRAGAPVLLLGAAMAAYALSVLAAGGFAPDGQFPWWVAGLFAAGVLLVALRPTRAARPQPASRDGRPAS
;
A
#
# COMPACT_ATOMS: atom_id res chain seq x y z
N ALA A 1 5.16 -22.07 23.56
CA ALA A 1 3.87 -21.41 23.24
C ALA A 1 3.97 -19.88 23.22
N GLY A 2 4.53 -19.24 24.25
CA GLY A 2 4.64 -17.76 24.33
C GLY A 2 5.35 -17.09 23.15
N ALA A 3 6.56 -17.54 22.78
CA ALA A 3 7.31 -16.97 21.66
C ALA A 3 6.60 -17.13 20.29
N VAL A 4 5.86 -18.22 20.09
CA VAL A 4 5.09 -18.45 18.85
C VAL A 4 3.89 -17.51 18.78
N LEU A 5 3.22 -17.27 19.92
CA LEU A 5 2.09 -16.35 19.99
C LEU A 5 2.51 -14.89 19.83
N GLU A 6 3.65 -14.52 20.40
CA GLU A 6 4.26 -13.20 20.23
C GLU A 6 4.64 -12.93 18.77
N TYR A 7 5.32 -13.89 18.13
CA TYR A 7 5.65 -13.83 16.70
C TYR A 7 4.39 -13.76 15.83
N ALA A 8 3.36 -14.56 16.15
CA ALA A 8 2.07 -14.52 15.45
C ALA A 8 1.40 -13.14 15.57
N GLY A 9 1.37 -12.56 16.76
CA GLY A 9 0.80 -11.22 17.00
C GLY A 9 1.54 -10.11 16.26
N TRP A 10 2.86 -10.19 16.20
CA TRP A 10 3.69 -9.29 15.41
C TRP A 10 3.48 -9.49 13.90
N ALA A 11 3.44 -10.73 13.41
CA ALA A 11 3.23 -11.03 11.99
C ALA A 11 1.89 -10.49 11.48
N VAL A 12 0.82 -10.57 12.28
CA VAL A 12 -0.47 -9.96 11.95
C VAL A 12 -0.37 -8.44 11.92
N ALA A 13 0.37 -7.80 12.81
CA ALA A 13 0.50 -6.34 12.80
C ALA A 13 1.40 -5.83 11.66
N MET A 14 2.46 -6.58 11.31
CA MET A 14 3.50 -6.15 10.39
C MET A 14 2.91 -5.57 9.11
N HIS A 15 1.95 -6.24 8.48
CA HIS A 15 1.39 -5.79 7.20
C HIS A 15 0.89 -4.33 7.21
N LEU A 16 0.54 -3.75 8.37
CA LEU A 16 0.00 -2.39 8.53
C LEU A 16 1.00 -1.30 8.14
N TRP A 17 2.31 -1.61 8.05
CA TRP A 17 3.32 -0.64 7.60
C TRP A 17 2.97 -0.10 6.20
N PHE A 18 2.45 -0.95 5.32
CA PHE A 18 2.02 -0.55 3.99
C PHE A 18 0.83 0.43 4.07
N LEU A 19 -0.13 0.19 4.97
CA LEU A 19 -1.28 1.09 5.15
C LEU A 19 -0.86 2.48 5.62
N ALA A 20 0.14 2.56 6.51
CA ALA A 20 0.71 3.83 6.96
C ALA A 20 1.27 4.63 5.77
N VAL A 21 2.10 4.01 4.93
CA VAL A 21 2.67 4.64 3.73
C VAL A 21 1.57 4.99 2.72
N TYR A 22 0.64 4.05 2.47
CA TYR A 22 -0.48 4.24 1.57
C TYR A 22 -1.31 5.46 1.95
N LEU A 23 -1.61 5.63 3.24
CA LEU A 23 -2.39 6.77 3.73
C LEU A 23 -1.68 8.10 3.45
N VAL A 24 -0.36 8.17 3.66
CA VAL A 24 0.45 9.36 3.35
C VAL A 24 0.44 9.65 1.85
N VAL A 25 0.77 8.65 1.03
CA VAL A 25 0.86 8.79 -0.43
C VAL A 25 -0.49 9.22 -1.04
N VAL A 26 -1.60 8.62 -0.60
CA VAL A 26 -2.96 8.98 -1.06
C VAL A 26 -3.39 10.35 -0.54
N SER A 27 -2.96 10.75 0.66
CA SER A 27 -3.24 12.11 1.14
C SER A 27 -2.54 13.18 0.29
N LEU A 28 -1.43 12.82 -0.35
CA LEU A 28 -0.67 13.67 -1.27
C LEU A 28 -1.16 13.60 -2.73
N THR A 29 -2.24 12.88 -3.04
CA THR A 29 -2.78 12.78 -4.41
C THR A 29 -2.99 14.14 -5.11
N PRO A 30 -3.51 15.21 -4.46
CA PRO A 30 -3.67 16.50 -5.13
C PRO A 30 -2.35 17.07 -5.64
N ILE A 31 -1.28 16.94 -4.84
CA ILE A 31 0.08 17.38 -5.18
C ILE A 31 0.64 16.48 -6.28
N ALA A 32 0.49 15.15 -6.15
CA ALA A 32 0.96 14.19 -7.14
C ALA A 32 0.33 14.46 -8.52
N VAL A 33 -0.99 14.68 -8.57
CA VAL A 33 -1.72 15.02 -9.81
C VAL A 33 -1.30 16.38 -10.35
N ALA A 34 -1.10 17.40 -9.50
CA ALA A 34 -0.62 18.71 -9.94
C ALA A 34 0.79 18.63 -10.55
N ALA A 35 1.70 17.91 -9.88
CA ALA A 35 3.04 17.63 -10.36
C ALA A 35 3.01 16.88 -11.70
N GLN A 36 2.17 15.85 -11.80
CA GLN A 36 2.01 15.08 -13.03
C GLN A 36 1.49 15.93 -14.20
N ARG A 37 0.50 16.80 -13.96
CA ARG A 37 -0.03 17.69 -15.01
C ARG A 37 1.01 18.70 -15.49
N ARG A 38 1.90 19.15 -14.60
CA ARG A 38 2.94 20.15 -14.93
C ARG A 38 4.17 19.54 -15.61
N TRP A 39 4.59 18.34 -15.18
CA TRP A 39 5.89 17.77 -15.55
C TRP A 39 5.80 16.43 -16.29
N GLY A 40 4.61 15.82 -16.40
CA GLY A 40 4.43 14.56 -17.12
C GLY A 40 5.31 13.45 -16.53
N LEU A 41 6.04 12.74 -17.41
CA LEU A 41 6.93 11.64 -17.00
C LEU A 41 8.14 12.10 -16.16
N LEU A 42 8.45 13.39 -16.12
CA LEU A 42 9.53 13.89 -15.26
C LEU A 42 9.19 13.76 -13.77
N ALA A 43 7.91 13.74 -13.39
CA ALA A 43 7.50 13.59 -12.00
C ALA A 43 7.92 12.24 -11.38
N PRO A 44 7.56 11.06 -11.94
CA PRO A 44 8.06 9.78 -11.43
C PRO A 44 9.58 9.61 -11.63
N SER A 45 10.16 10.15 -12.71
CA SER A 45 11.62 10.07 -12.92
C SER A 45 12.40 10.86 -11.87
N ALA A 46 11.94 12.04 -11.47
CA ALA A 46 12.57 12.84 -10.43
C ALA A 46 12.52 12.13 -9.07
N LEU A 47 11.40 11.48 -8.75
CA LEU A 47 11.28 10.66 -7.53
C LEU A 47 12.23 9.46 -7.57
N ALA A 48 12.34 8.77 -8.72
CA ALA A 48 13.26 7.66 -8.89
C ALA A 48 14.74 8.07 -8.73
N VAL A 49 15.11 9.22 -9.31
CA VAL A 49 16.45 9.80 -9.11
C VAL A 49 16.68 10.17 -7.65
N ALA A 50 15.68 10.75 -6.98
CA ALA A 50 15.79 11.07 -5.55
C ALA A 50 16.01 9.83 -4.69
N VAL A 51 15.32 8.71 -4.97
CA VAL A 51 15.56 7.42 -4.30
C VAL A 51 17.01 6.98 -4.52
N ALA A 52 17.50 7.00 -5.76
CA ALA A 52 18.88 6.59 -6.06
C ALA A 52 19.92 7.46 -5.36
N VAL A 53 19.68 8.78 -5.25
CA VAL A 53 20.56 9.71 -4.53
C VAL A 53 20.55 9.42 -3.03
N VAL A 54 19.37 9.26 -2.42
CA VAL A 54 19.25 8.93 -0.99
C VAL A 54 19.94 7.60 -0.68
N ASP A 55 19.74 6.58 -1.53
CA ASP A 55 20.35 5.27 -1.36
C ASP A 55 21.88 5.32 -1.51
N ALA A 56 22.40 6.09 -2.49
CA ALA A 56 23.83 6.31 -2.65
C ALA A 56 24.46 7.04 -1.44
N VAL A 57 23.78 8.07 -0.91
CA VAL A 57 24.24 8.79 0.29
C VAL A 57 24.20 7.89 1.53
N ARG A 58 23.18 7.04 1.66
CA ARG A 58 23.08 6.05 2.73
C ARG A 58 24.26 5.07 2.70
N LEU A 59 24.60 4.56 1.51
CA LEU A 59 25.72 3.63 1.32
C LEU A 59 27.09 4.29 1.53
N GLY A 60 27.26 5.56 1.16
CA GLY A 60 28.56 6.23 1.18
C GLY A 60 28.85 7.12 2.39
N ALA A 61 27.84 7.76 2.99
CA ALA A 61 27.99 8.79 4.02
C ALA A 61 27.34 8.43 5.36
N HIS A 62 26.63 7.30 5.45
CA HIS A 62 26.01 6.77 6.68
C HIS A 62 25.20 7.80 7.50
N VAL A 63 24.52 8.73 6.82
CA VAL A 63 23.67 9.73 7.46
C VAL A 63 22.46 9.05 8.09
N GLN A 64 22.36 9.11 9.42
CA GLN A 64 21.26 8.47 10.15
C GLN A 64 19.90 9.02 9.72
N TYR A 65 18.92 8.12 9.60
CA TYR A 65 17.51 8.39 9.28
C TYR A 65 17.21 8.98 7.90
N LEU A 66 18.21 9.30 7.08
CA LEU A 66 17.97 9.85 5.73
C LEU A 66 17.22 8.87 4.83
N ASP A 67 17.48 7.58 5.00
CA ASP A 67 16.90 6.49 4.22
C ASP A 67 15.40 6.28 4.47
N TRP A 68 14.85 6.79 5.58
CA TRP A 68 13.41 6.79 5.82
C TRP A 68 12.63 7.59 4.76
N LEU A 69 13.28 8.57 4.12
CA LEU A 69 12.68 9.29 2.99
C LEU A 69 12.31 8.35 1.84
N ASN A 70 13.03 7.24 1.65
CA ASN A 70 12.75 6.30 0.57
C ASN A 70 11.40 5.60 0.72
N TYR A 71 10.82 5.50 1.93
CA TYR A 71 9.43 5.06 2.05
C TYR A 71 8.50 5.99 1.27
N LEU A 72 8.64 7.31 1.42
CA LEU A 72 7.77 8.22 0.68
C LEU A 72 8.16 8.30 -0.80
N LEU A 73 9.46 8.37 -1.10
CA LEU A 73 9.95 8.60 -2.46
C LEU A 73 9.73 7.40 -3.38
N ALA A 74 10.07 6.18 -2.94
CA ALA A 74 9.94 4.99 -3.77
C ALA A 74 8.48 4.61 -4.01
N TRP A 75 7.68 4.55 -2.93
CA TRP A 75 6.24 4.28 -3.05
C TRP A 75 5.50 5.41 -3.78
N GLY A 76 5.92 6.67 -3.56
CA GLY A 76 5.44 7.82 -4.32
C GLY A 76 5.76 7.75 -5.82
N ALA A 77 6.95 7.26 -6.19
CA ALA A 77 7.33 7.06 -7.59
C ALA A 77 6.41 6.03 -8.26
N LEU A 78 6.16 4.90 -7.61
CA LEU A 78 5.24 3.86 -8.10
C LEU A 78 3.79 4.38 -8.20
N TYR A 79 3.36 5.18 -7.22
CA TYR A 79 2.06 5.83 -7.25
C TYR A 79 1.93 6.79 -8.44
N GLN A 80 2.97 7.59 -8.72
CA GLN A 80 3.01 8.47 -9.90
C GLN A 80 3.03 7.70 -11.22
N LEU A 81 3.64 6.51 -11.29
CA LEU A 81 3.55 5.65 -12.48
C LEU A 81 2.09 5.22 -12.73
N GLY A 82 1.33 4.93 -11.67
CA GLY A 82 -0.12 4.66 -11.78
C GLY A 82 -0.90 5.85 -12.36
N ILE A 83 -0.60 7.07 -11.89
CA ILE A 83 -1.20 8.31 -12.44
C ILE A 83 -0.78 8.52 -13.89
N CYS A 84 0.50 8.30 -14.24
CA CYS A 84 1.01 8.36 -15.61
C CYS A 84 0.26 7.41 -16.55
N TRP A 85 0.04 6.18 -16.11
CA TRP A 85 -0.67 5.17 -16.88
C TRP A 85 -2.14 5.56 -17.09
N ARG A 86 -2.82 6.01 -16.03
CA ARG A 86 -4.20 6.51 -16.14
C ARG A 86 -4.32 7.74 -17.02
N GLY A 87 -3.30 8.61 -17.02
CA GLY A 87 -3.19 9.79 -17.88
C GLY A 87 -2.75 9.48 -19.32
N GLY A 88 -2.49 8.22 -19.68
CA GLY A 88 -2.08 7.83 -21.03
C GLY A 88 -0.60 8.09 -21.37
N HIS A 89 0.21 8.57 -20.42
CA HIS A 89 1.64 8.77 -20.63
C HIS A 89 2.42 7.46 -20.78
N LEU A 90 1.91 6.36 -20.22
CA LEU A 90 2.45 5.01 -20.36
C LEU A 90 1.55 4.15 -21.27
N ALA A 91 1.39 4.56 -22.52
CA ALA A 91 0.64 3.83 -23.55
C ALA A 91 1.57 3.23 -24.62
N GLY A 92 1.04 2.29 -25.41
CA GLY A 92 1.77 1.63 -26.49
C GLY A 92 2.98 0.85 -26.00
N ARG A 93 4.18 1.14 -26.52
CA ARG A 93 5.43 0.45 -26.17
C ARG A 93 6.05 0.92 -24.84
N ARG A 94 5.61 2.06 -24.29
CA ARG A 94 6.24 2.68 -23.12
C ARG A 94 6.22 1.81 -21.85
N PRO A 95 5.13 1.09 -21.51
CA PRO A 95 5.15 0.12 -20.41
C PRO A 95 6.20 -0.99 -20.58
N ALA A 96 6.37 -1.50 -21.80
CA ALA A 96 7.37 -2.53 -22.10
C ALA A 96 8.79 -1.96 -22.01
N LEU A 97 9.02 -0.71 -22.43
CA LEU A 97 10.29 -0.02 -22.25
C LEU A 97 10.61 0.21 -20.77
N LEU A 98 9.62 0.61 -19.96
CA LEU A 98 9.77 0.71 -18.51
C LEU A 98 10.16 -0.66 -17.93
N ALA A 99 9.44 -1.72 -18.31
CA ALA A 99 9.73 -3.07 -17.85
C ALA A 99 11.17 -3.49 -18.20
N ALA A 100 11.58 -3.31 -19.46
CA ALA A 100 12.90 -3.68 -19.94
C ALA A 100 14.01 -2.86 -19.26
N ALA A 101 13.85 -1.54 -19.17
CA ALA A 101 14.82 -0.65 -18.53
C ALA A 101 14.96 -0.98 -17.04
N SER A 102 13.85 -1.12 -16.32
CA SER A 102 13.86 -1.47 -14.90
C SER A 102 14.44 -2.86 -14.64
N THR A 103 14.15 -3.84 -15.50
CA THR A 103 14.75 -5.19 -15.41
C THR A 103 16.26 -5.14 -15.65
N ALA A 104 16.71 -4.40 -16.66
CA ALA A 104 18.13 -4.22 -16.95
C ALA A 104 18.86 -3.51 -15.79
N THR A 105 18.25 -2.47 -15.20
CA THR A 105 18.77 -1.80 -14.01
C THR A 105 18.87 -2.76 -12.83
N LEU A 106 17.82 -3.52 -12.52
CA LEU A 106 17.85 -4.50 -11.44
C LEU A 106 18.94 -5.57 -11.65
N ALA A 107 19.01 -6.12 -12.86
CA ALA A 107 20.01 -7.12 -13.21
C ALA A 107 21.43 -6.58 -13.05
N LEU A 108 21.68 -5.33 -13.48
CA LEU A 108 22.97 -4.66 -13.30
C LEU A 108 23.33 -4.47 -11.82
N LEU A 109 22.37 -4.00 -11.01
CA LEU A 109 22.57 -3.76 -9.57
C LEU A 109 22.91 -5.05 -8.81
N ILE A 110 22.24 -6.15 -9.15
CA ILE A 110 22.50 -7.48 -8.58
C ILE A 110 23.84 -8.03 -9.08
N TRP A 111 24.10 -7.94 -10.39
CA TRP A 111 25.33 -8.45 -11.01
C TRP A 111 26.58 -7.75 -10.47
N ALA A 112 26.50 -6.42 -10.27
CA ALA A 112 27.55 -5.63 -9.65
C ALA A 112 27.69 -5.87 -8.13
N ARG A 113 26.87 -6.76 -7.54
CA ARG A 113 26.82 -7.08 -6.10
C ARG A 113 26.59 -5.87 -5.20
N LEU A 114 25.93 -4.83 -5.72
CA LEU A 114 25.56 -3.64 -4.93
C LEU A 114 24.37 -3.93 -4.02
N TYR A 115 23.47 -4.82 -4.46
CA TYR A 115 22.29 -5.23 -3.71
C TYR A 115 22.11 -6.75 -3.77
N PRO A 116 21.55 -7.38 -2.73
CA PRO A 116 21.27 -8.81 -2.74
C PRO A 116 20.13 -9.16 -3.70
N VAL A 117 20.06 -10.43 -4.10
CA VAL A 117 18.97 -10.96 -4.93
C VAL A 117 17.63 -10.89 -4.20
N SER A 118 17.64 -11.08 -2.88
CA SER A 118 16.41 -11.00 -2.08
C SER A 118 15.91 -9.56 -2.03
N MET A 119 14.69 -9.33 -2.49
CA MET A 119 14.04 -8.02 -2.40
C MET A 119 13.41 -7.76 -1.02
N ILE A 120 13.37 -8.80 -0.16
CA ILE A 120 12.92 -8.74 1.23
C ILE A 120 14.10 -8.97 2.19
N GLY A 121 13.99 -8.49 3.41
CA GLY A 121 14.95 -8.80 4.47
C GLY A 121 15.02 -10.29 4.74
N VAL A 122 16.24 -10.84 4.71
CA VAL A 122 16.54 -12.22 5.09
C VAL A 122 17.50 -12.19 6.28
N PRO A 123 17.25 -12.96 7.35
CA PRO A 123 18.17 -13.06 8.48
C PRO A 123 19.60 -13.40 8.01
N GLY A 124 20.58 -12.58 8.40
CA GLY A 124 21.98 -12.74 8.03
C GLY A 124 22.43 -11.96 6.79
N GLN A 125 21.53 -11.27 6.06
CA GLN A 125 21.93 -10.34 5.00
C GLN A 125 22.23 -8.95 5.57
N THR A 126 23.27 -8.29 5.03
CA THR A 126 23.71 -6.96 5.48
C THR A 126 22.84 -5.82 4.95
N ILE A 127 22.19 -6.02 3.80
CA ILE A 127 21.32 -5.03 3.15
C ILE A 127 19.91 -5.60 3.07
N ASP A 128 18.95 -4.89 3.66
CA ASP A 128 17.52 -5.11 3.45
C ASP A 128 17.04 -4.15 2.34
N ASN A 129 16.42 -4.70 1.29
CA ASN A 129 15.88 -3.94 0.17
C ASN A 129 14.50 -3.32 0.45
N THR A 130 13.79 -3.78 1.48
CA THR A 130 12.42 -3.37 1.83
C THR A 130 12.37 -2.31 2.93
N THR A 131 13.27 -2.37 3.92
CA THR A 131 13.22 -1.48 5.09
C THR A 131 14.50 -0.68 5.31
N PRO A 132 14.63 0.54 4.74
CA PRO A 132 13.72 1.20 3.77
C PRO A 132 13.88 0.73 2.31
N PRO A 133 12.93 1.07 1.40
CA PRO A 133 13.00 0.73 -0.02
C PRO A 133 14.29 1.20 -0.71
N THR A 134 15.01 0.28 -1.34
CA THR A 134 16.22 0.61 -2.12
C THR A 134 15.91 0.93 -3.57
N VAL A 135 16.91 1.44 -4.30
CA VAL A 135 16.83 1.60 -5.76
C VAL A 135 16.65 0.25 -6.47
N ALA A 136 17.16 -0.85 -5.88
CA ALA A 136 16.93 -2.20 -6.39
C ALA A 136 15.45 -2.60 -6.26
N LEU A 137 14.82 -2.36 -5.11
CA LEU A 137 13.38 -2.61 -4.94
C LEU A 137 12.54 -1.73 -5.89
N LEU A 138 12.92 -0.47 -6.09
CA LEU A 138 12.24 0.41 -7.03
C LEU A 138 12.35 -0.11 -8.48
N ALA A 139 13.52 -0.60 -8.88
CA ALA A 139 13.71 -1.23 -10.19
C ALA A 139 12.89 -2.52 -10.32
N PHE A 140 12.86 -3.37 -9.30
CA PHE A 140 12.02 -4.56 -9.28
C PHE A 140 10.53 -4.22 -9.44
N ALA A 141 10.02 -3.28 -8.66
CA ALA A 141 8.63 -2.84 -8.73
C ALA A 141 8.32 -2.14 -10.07
N GLY A 142 9.26 -1.36 -10.62
CA GLY A 142 9.16 -0.76 -11.95
C GLY A 142 9.04 -1.81 -13.05
N ALA A 143 9.82 -2.89 -12.96
CA ALA A 143 9.75 -4.01 -13.90
C ALA A 143 8.36 -4.68 -13.87
N GLN A 144 7.88 -5.06 -12.67
CA GLN A 144 6.56 -5.66 -12.48
C GLN A 144 5.44 -4.73 -12.96
N THR A 145 5.52 -3.45 -12.61
CA THR A 145 4.53 -2.43 -13.02
C THR A 145 4.49 -2.29 -14.53
N GLY A 146 5.64 -2.20 -15.20
CA GLY A 146 5.74 -2.13 -16.65
C GLY A 146 5.16 -3.36 -17.34
N ILE A 147 5.45 -4.57 -16.83
CA ILE A 147 4.89 -5.84 -17.35
C ILE A 147 3.37 -5.85 -17.22
N VAL A 148 2.83 -5.55 -16.03
CA VAL A 148 1.38 -5.54 -15.79
C VAL A 148 0.69 -4.52 -16.69
N MET A 149 1.25 -3.31 -16.82
CA MET A 149 0.70 -2.26 -17.69
C MET A 149 0.76 -2.65 -19.18
N ALA A 150 1.82 -3.35 -19.62
CA ALA A 150 1.94 -3.85 -20.99
C ALA A 150 0.91 -4.95 -21.29
N LEU A 151 0.63 -5.82 -20.31
CA LEU A 151 -0.35 -6.90 -20.42
C LEU A 151 -1.79 -6.43 -20.21
N ALA A 152 -2.00 -5.23 -19.66
CA ALA A 152 -3.31 -4.71 -19.30
C ALA A 152 -4.37 -4.77 -20.42
N PRO A 153 -4.07 -4.48 -21.71
CA PRO A 153 -5.07 -4.61 -22.78
C PRO A 153 -5.57 -6.05 -22.96
N THR A 154 -4.66 -7.02 -22.87
CA THR A 154 -4.98 -8.45 -22.98
C THR A 154 -5.76 -8.93 -21.75
N LEU A 155 -5.29 -8.57 -20.55
CA LEU A 155 -5.98 -8.88 -19.29
C LEU A 155 -7.40 -8.30 -19.30
N ASN A 156 -7.56 -7.04 -19.69
CA ASN A 156 -8.88 -6.41 -19.81
C ASN A 156 -9.80 -7.12 -20.81
N ARG A 157 -9.27 -7.78 -21.85
CA ARG A 157 -10.08 -8.58 -22.78
C ARG A 157 -10.57 -9.86 -22.14
N VAL A 158 -9.70 -10.59 -21.45
CA VAL A 158 -10.02 -11.84 -20.75
C VAL A 158 -11.01 -11.59 -19.60
N LEU A 159 -10.80 -10.52 -18.84
CA LEU A 159 -11.61 -10.17 -17.68
C LEU A 159 -12.99 -9.56 -18.01
N ARG A 160 -13.36 -9.43 -19.30
CA ARG A 160 -14.68 -8.92 -19.72
C ARG A 160 -15.82 -9.92 -19.52
N ALA A 161 -15.53 -11.20 -19.32
CA ALA A 161 -16.54 -12.22 -19.06
C ALA A 161 -17.42 -11.83 -17.86
N ALA A 162 -18.75 -11.94 -17.99
CA ALA A 162 -19.69 -11.41 -17.00
C ALA A 162 -19.49 -12.00 -15.60
N GLY A 163 -19.17 -13.30 -15.50
CA GLY A 163 -18.85 -13.98 -14.24
C GLY A 163 -17.60 -13.41 -13.56
N VAL A 164 -16.53 -13.21 -14.34
CA VAL A 164 -15.25 -12.66 -13.84
C VAL A 164 -15.44 -11.23 -13.35
N ARG A 165 -16.17 -10.39 -14.10
CA ARG A 165 -16.47 -9.02 -13.65
C ARG A 165 -17.24 -8.98 -12.33
N ARG A 166 -18.18 -9.91 -12.12
CA ARG A 166 -18.95 -9.99 -10.88
C ARG A 166 -18.07 -10.39 -9.70
N ALA A 167 -17.21 -11.40 -9.89
CA ALA A 167 -16.23 -11.80 -8.87
C ALA A 167 -15.26 -10.65 -8.53
N LEU A 168 -14.72 -9.96 -9.54
CA LEU A 168 -13.85 -8.81 -9.36
C LEU A 168 -14.56 -7.64 -8.66
N ALA A 169 -15.83 -7.38 -8.98
CA ALA A 169 -16.59 -6.33 -8.31
C ALA A 169 -16.81 -6.62 -6.82
N ILE A 170 -17.00 -7.89 -6.44
CA ILE A 170 -17.09 -8.31 -5.05
C ILE A 170 -15.72 -8.14 -4.36
N GLY A 171 -14.64 -8.63 -4.98
CA GLY A 171 -13.28 -8.50 -4.46
C GLY A 171 -12.89 -7.03 -4.26
N ASN A 172 -13.06 -6.19 -5.27
CA ASN A 172 -12.69 -4.77 -5.24
C ASN A 172 -13.43 -3.99 -4.14
N ARG A 173 -14.70 -4.32 -3.86
CA ARG A 173 -15.45 -3.67 -2.78
C ARG A 173 -14.94 -4.03 -1.39
N ASN A 174 -14.28 -5.17 -1.26
CA ASN A 174 -13.77 -5.68 0.01
C ASN A 174 -12.24 -5.67 0.07
N ILE A 175 -11.54 -5.11 -0.93
CA ILE A 175 -10.08 -5.27 -1.04
C ILE A 175 -9.33 -4.72 0.17
N MET A 176 -9.80 -3.60 0.72
CA MET A 176 -9.20 -3.01 1.93
C MET A 176 -9.51 -3.85 3.18
N ALA A 177 -10.72 -4.39 3.27
CA ALA A 177 -11.07 -5.30 4.36
C ALA A 177 -10.25 -6.60 4.27
N LEU A 178 -10.14 -7.19 3.07
CA LEU A 178 -9.31 -8.36 2.81
C LEU A 178 -7.85 -8.09 3.19
N TYR A 179 -7.29 -6.96 2.76
CA TYR A 179 -5.94 -6.57 3.13
C TYR A 179 -5.75 -6.48 4.66
N LEU A 180 -6.72 -5.97 5.41
CA LEU A 180 -6.64 -5.86 6.87
C LEU A 180 -6.82 -7.20 7.62
N TRP A 181 -7.52 -8.17 7.03
CA TRP A 181 -7.88 -9.42 7.70
C TRP A 181 -7.01 -10.61 7.27
N HIS A 182 -6.41 -10.60 6.07
CA HIS A 182 -5.81 -11.79 5.45
C HIS A 182 -4.62 -12.37 6.23
N MET A 183 -3.90 -11.56 7.00
CA MET A 183 -2.78 -12.08 7.78
C MET A 183 -3.23 -12.99 8.92
N ILE A 184 -4.45 -12.82 9.43
CA ILE A 184 -4.98 -13.68 10.50
C ILE A 184 -5.09 -15.14 10.03
N PRO A 185 -5.85 -15.47 8.96
CA PRO A 185 -5.95 -16.85 8.53
C PRO A 185 -4.62 -17.39 7.98
N VAL A 186 -3.77 -16.55 7.37
CA VAL A 186 -2.41 -16.97 6.94
C VAL A 186 -1.57 -17.41 8.13
N VAL A 187 -1.57 -16.63 9.22
CA VAL A 187 -0.83 -16.97 10.44
C VAL A 187 -1.41 -18.22 11.11
N VAL A 188 -2.74 -18.39 11.12
CA VAL A 188 -3.37 -19.62 11.63
C VAL A 188 -2.93 -20.84 10.82
N VAL A 189 -2.95 -20.76 9.49
CA VAL A 189 -2.47 -21.84 8.61
C VAL A 189 -1.01 -22.16 8.88
N ALA A 190 -0.15 -21.14 9.03
CA ALA A 190 1.27 -21.34 9.30
C ALA A 190 1.52 -21.99 10.68
N VAL A 191 0.88 -21.49 11.74
CA VAL A 191 1.05 -21.99 13.12
C VAL A 191 0.48 -23.39 13.30
N VAL A 192 -0.50 -23.80 12.49
CA VAL A 192 -1.03 -25.17 12.51
C VAL A 192 -0.20 -26.08 11.61
N GLY A 193 0.07 -25.66 10.36
CA GLY A 193 0.63 -26.54 9.34
C GLY A 193 2.13 -26.80 9.48
N TYR A 194 2.94 -25.81 9.89
CA TYR A 194 4.38 -26.03 10.07
C TYR A 194 4.69 -26.97 11.24
N PRO A 195 4.13 -26.79 12.46
CA PRO A 195 4.40 -27.71 13.56
C PRO A 195 3.82 -29.11 13.33
N ALA A 196 2.75 -29.23 12.55
CA ALA A 196 2.17 -30.51 12.16
C ALA A 196 2.95 -31.24 11.04
N GLY A 197 3.98 -30.61 10.47
CA GLY A 197 4.75 -31.18 9.36
C GLY A 197 3.98 -31.25 8.03
N LEU A 198 2.86 -30.54 7.92
CA LEU A 198 1.99 -30.54 6.73
C LEU A 198 2.48 -29.62 5.62
N LEU A 199 3.44 -28.75 5.92
CA LEU A 199 3.95 -27.73 5.00
C LEU A 199 5.45 -27.93 4.82
N PRO A 200 5.88 -28.96 4.05
CA PRO A 200 7.29 -29.23 3.85
C PRO A 200 7.98 -28.05 3.17
N GLN A 201 9.29 -27.92 3.40
CA GLN A 201 10.15 -26.96 2.72
C GLN A 201 11.21 -27.70 1.89
N PRO A 202 10.84 -28.23 0.71
CA PRO A 202 11.78 -28.89 -0.19
C PRO A 202 12.89 -27.94 -0.64
N GLU A 203 14.00 -28.49 -1.11
CA GLU A 203 15.12 -27.71 -1.63
C GLU A 203 14.71 -26.85 -2.83
N GLU A 204 15.15 -25.58 -2.83
CA GLU A 204 14.78 -24.61 -3.87
C GLU A 204 15.21 -25.08 -5.27
N GLY A 205 14.33 -24.90 -6.25
CA GLY A 205 14.58 -25.29 -7.65
C GLY A 205 14.27 -26.75 -7.99
N THR A 206 13.90 -27.58 -7.01
CA THR A 206 13.44 -28.97 -7.25
C THR A 206 11.98 -29.02 -7.74
N ALA A 207 11.57 -30.14 -8.34
CA ALA A 207 10.17 -30.38 -8.73
C ALA A 207 9.24 -30.39 -7.51
N ASP A 208 9.70 -30.97 -6.40
CA ASP A 208 8.96 -31.03 -5.14
C ASP A 208 8.72 -29.63 -4.57
N TRP A 209 9.68 -28.72 -4.72
CA TRP A 209 9.51 -27.32 -4.34
C TRP A 209 8.40 -26.63 -5.16
N TRP A 210 8.36 -26.86 -6.47
CA TRP A 210 7.29 -26.31 -7.31
C TRP A 210 5.91 -26.90 -6.97
N LEU A 211 5.83 -28.19 -6.67
CA LEU A 211 4.60 -28.83 -6.20
C LEU A 211 4.15 -28.25 -4.85
N ALA A 212 5.07 -28.09 -3.90
CA ALA A 212 4.79 -27.47 -2.61
C ALA A 212 4.30 -26.02 -2.77
N ARG A 213 4.82 -25.26 -3.75
CA ARG A 213 4.30 -23.91 -4.08
C ARG A 213 2.90 -23.94 -4.67
N ALA A 214 2.60 -24.90 -5.55
CA ALA A 214 1.27 -25.07 -6.10
C ALA A 214 0.24 -25.44 -5.02
N GLU A 215 0.61 -26.34 -4.10
CA GLU A 215 -0.19 -26.68 -2.91
C GLU A 215 -0.44 -25.44 -2.04
N TRP A 216 0.61 -24.68 -1.73
CA TRP A 216 0.49 -23.42 -1.00
C TRP A 216 -0.46 -22.43 -1.68
N VAL A 217 -0.37 -22.26 -2.99
CA VAL A 217 -1.27 -21.39 -3.76
C VAL A 217 -2.71 -21.89 -3.66
N ALA A 218 -2.95 -23.20 -3.72
CA ALA A 218 -4.28 -23.78 -3.58
C ALA A 218 -4.87 -23.53 -2.18
N ILE A 219 -4.07 -23.76 -1.13
CA ILE A 219 -4.47 -23.49 0.27
C ILE A 219 -4.80 -22.02 0.45
N LEU A 220 -3.91 -21.12 0.02
CA LEU A 220 -4.13 -19.67 0.15
C LEU A 220 -5.33 -19.19 -0.67
N ALA A 221 -5.58 -19.77 -1.85
CA ALA A 221 -6.76 -19.46 -2.65
C ALA A 221 -8.06 -19.88 -1.95
N ALA A 222 -8.08 -21.07 -1.34
CA ALA A 222 -9.22 -21.56 -0.57
C ALA A 222 -9.48 -20.68 0.66
N VAL A 223 -8.42 -20.35 1.41
CA VAL A 223 -8.47 -19.46 2.58
C VAL A 223 -8.98 -18.07 2.20
N THR A 224 -8.45 -17.50 1.11
CA THR A 224 -8.89 -16.19 0.59
C THR A 224 -10.37 -16.25 0.18
N GLY A 225 -10.82 -17.34 -0.45
CA GLY A 225 -12.23 -17.55 -0.80
C GLY A 225 -13.14 -17.58 0.42
N ALA A 226 -12.75 -18.31 1.47
CA ALA A 226 -13.48 -18.36 2.74
C ALA A 226 -13.52 -16.99 3.43
N GLU A 227 -12.40 -16.29 3.46
CA GLU A 227 -12.30 -14.95 4.04
C GLU A 227 -13.20 -13.95 3.30
N ILE A 228 -13.17 -13.95 1.97
CA ILE A 228 -14.06 -13.11 1.16
C ILE A 228 -15.53 -13.41 1.47
N ALA A 229 -15.90 -14.69 1.68
CA ALA A 229 -17.26 -15.05 2.06
C ALA A 229 -17.65 -14.45 3.43
N VAL A 230 -16.77 -14.56 4.43
CA VAL A 230 -16.97 -13.96 5.76
C VAL A 230 -17.10 -12.44 5.67
N LEU A 231 -16.18 -11.78 4.97
CA LEU A 231 -16.20 -10.33 4.77
C LEU A 231 -17.45 -9.88 4.01
N TRP A 232 -17.90 -10.67 3.03
CA TRP A 232 -19.11 -10.37 2.28
C TRP A 232 -20.37 -10.44 3.13
N VAL A 233 -20.48 -11.43 4.03
CA VAL A 233 -21.58 -11.54 5.01
C VAL A 233 -21.50 -10.39 6.01
N GLY A 234 -20.31 -10.10 6.54
CA GLY A 234 -20.04 -9.04 7.50
C GLY A 234 -19.87 -7.64 6.92
N ARG A 235 -20.12 -7.43 5.62
CA ARG A 235 -19.78 -6.18 4.91
C ARG A 235 -20.37 -4.91 5.51
N ARG A 236 -21.51 -5.03 6.22
CA ARG A 236 -22.13 -3.90 6.93
C ARG A 236 -21.25 -3.34 8.04
N VAL A 237 -20.36 -4.15 8.58
CA VAL A 237 -19.40 -3.78 9.63
C VAL A 237 -18.03 -3.53 9.00
N PHE A 238 -17.49 -4.48 8.24
CA PHE A 238 -16.11 -4.43 7.74
C PHE A 238 -15.89 -3.46 6.57
N ALA A 239 -16.93 -3.10 5.84
CA ALA A 239 -16.87 -2.14 4.73
C ALA A 239 -17.73 -0.90 4.99
N ALA A 240 -18.07 -0.63 6.26
CA ALA A 240 -18.79 0.59 6.63
C ALA A 240 -17.91 1.81 6.34
N PRO A 241 -18.42 2.83 5.62
CA PRO A 241 -17.68 4.06 5.43
C PRO A 241 -17.52 4.78 6.78
N LEU A 242 -16.37 5.44 6.96
CA LEU A 242 -16.14 6.27 8.14
C LEU A 242 -17.21 7.38 8.20
N PRO A 243 -17.98 7.49 9.30
CA PRO A 243 -18.96 8.57 9.44
C PRO A 243 -18.25 9.93 9.35
N GLN A 244 -18.89 10.88 8.69
CA GLN A 244 -18.36 12.23 8.50
C GLN A 244 -19.17 13.21 9.35
N PHE A 245 -18.49 14.09 10.07
CA PHE A 245 -19.12 15.04 10.99
C PHE A 245 -18.88 16.48 10.52
N GLY A 246 -19.96 17.25 10.38
CA GLY A 246 -19.90 18.66 10.01
C GLY A 246 -19.55 19.55 11.20
N VAL A 247 -18.50 20.36 11.08
CA VAL A 247 -18.02 21.27 12.14
C VAL A 247 -18.03 22.71 11.62
N PRO A 248 -18.54 23.70 12.39
CA PRO A 248 -18.69 25.09 11.94
C PRO A 248 -17.34 25.85 11.95
N TRP A 249 -16.37 25.37 11.18
CA TRP A 249 -15.03 25.94 11.06
C TRP A 249 -14.78 26.54 9.67
N PRO A 250 -13.79 27.46 9.53
CA PRO A 250 -13.41 28.00 8.22
C PRO A 250 -12.96 26.89 7.26
N GLN A 251 -13.37 26.99 5.99
CA GLN A 251 -13.05 25.98 4.97
C GLN A 251 -11.53 25.73 4.79
N ARG A 252 -10.72 26.77 5.02
CA ARG A 252 -9.24 26.69 4.99
C ARG A 252 -8.64 25.74 6.04
N ALA A 253 -9.36 25.47 7.13
CA ALA A 253 -8.89 24.56 8.18
C ALA A 253 -9.06 23.07 7.79
N GLY A 254 -9.92 22.76 6.82
CA GLY A 254 -10.25 21.37 6.47
C GLY A 254 -9.05 20.55 5.99
N ALA A 255 -8.23 21.10 5.09
CA ALA A 255 -7.08 20.38 4.54
C ALA A 255 -5.97 20.14 5.59
N PRO A 256 -5.54 21.14 6.38
CA PRO A 256 -4.58 20.91 7.47
C PRO A 256 -5.07 19.89 8.50
N VAL A 257 -6.35 19.95 8.91
CA VAL A 257 -6.94 19.00 9.87
C VAL A 257 -6.95 17.58 9.31
N LEU A 258 -7.36 17.41 8.04
CA LEU A 258 -7.32 16.13 7.35
C LEU A 258 -5.90 15.55 7.29
N LEU A 259 -4.91 16.38 6.91
CA LEU A 259 -3.51 15.95 6.79
C LEU A 259 -2.91 15.60 8.15
N LEU A 260 -3.22 16.39 9.20
CA LEU A 260 -2.80 16.09 10.56
C LEU A 260 -3.41 14.76 11.03
N GLY A 261 -4.71 14.55 10.82
CA GLY A 261 -5.38 13.31 11.18
C GLY A 261 -4.80 12.09 10.44
N ALA A 262 -4.52 12.23 9.14
CA ALA A 262 -3.88 11.21 8.34
C ALA A 262 -2.45 10.91 8.82
N ALA A 263 -1.67 11.93 9.17
CA ALA A 263 -0.32 11.77 9.71
C ALA A 263 -0.32 11.06 11.07
N MET A 264 -1.24 11.43 11.98
CA MET A 264 -1.41 10.76 13.27
C MET A 264 -1.79 9.28 13.10
N ALA A 265 -2.74 8.99 12.22
CA ALA A 265 -3.15 7.62 11.94
C ALA A 265 -2.03 6.80 11.28
N ALA A 266 -1.30 7.37 10.30
CA ALA A 266 -0.16 6.72 9.67
C ALA A 266 0.96 6.43 10.67
N TYR A 267 1.28 7.38 11.56
CA TYR A 267 2.29 7.18 12.59
C TYR A 267 1.87 6.07 13.56
N ALA A 268 0.62 6.08 14.05
CA ALA A 268 0.12 5.03 14.93
C ALA A 268 0.17 3.64 14.27
N LEU A 269 -0.20 3.55 12.99
CA LEU A 269 -0.08 2.31 12.21
C LEU A 269 1.37 1.85 12.05
N SER A 270 2.33 2.77 11.84
CA SER A 270 3.75 2.41 11.76
C SER A 270 4.30 1.88 13.09
N VAL A 271 3.87 2.45 14.22
CA VAL A 271 4.27 1.97 15.55
C VAL A 271 3.70 0.57 15.82
N LEU A 272 2.42 0.34 15.49
CA LEU A 272 1.81 -0.99 15.59
C LEU A 272 2.48 -2.01 14.68
N ALA A 273 2.80 -1.62 13.44
CA ALA A 273 3.46 -2.51 12.49
C ALA A 273 4.87 -2.91 12.96
N ALA A 274 5.59 -2.01 13.61
CA ALA A 274 6.93 -2.27 14.13
C ALA A 274 6.90 -3.10 15.43
N GLY A 275 6.03 -2.73 16.38
CA GLY A 275 6.00 -3.31 17.73
C GLY A 275 5.01 -4.46 17.93
N GLY A 276 4.11 -4.72 16.99
CA GLY A 276 3.01 -5.67 17.19
C GLY A 276 1.81 -5.06 17.93
N PHE A 277 0.73 -5.83 18.05
CA PHE A 277 -0.47 -5.41 18.78
C PHE A 277 -0.32 -5.48 20.31
N ALA A 278 0.58 -6.31 20.82
CA ALA A 278 0.80 -6.46 22.25
C ALA A 278 2.30 -6.66 22.55
N PRO A 279 3.14 -5.61 22.35
CA PRO A 279 4.53 -5.66 22.79
C PRO A 279 4.59 -5.99 24.29
N ASP A 280 5.46 -6.92 24.67
CA ASP A 280 5.60 -7.40 26.06
C ASP A 280 4.29 -7.91 26.71
N GLY A 281 3.32 -8.33 25.87
CA GLY A 281 2.00 -8.81 26.31
C GLY A 281 1.00 -7.70 26.68
N GLN A 282 1.33 -6.43 26.47
CA GLN A 282 0.45 -5.30 26.81
C GLN A 282 -0.01 -4.57 25.55
N PHE A 283 -1.32 -4.31 25.46
CA PHE A 283 -1.87 -3.53 24.36
C PHE A 283 -1.50 -2.04 24.50
N PRO A 284 -0.88 -1.40 23.50
CA PRO A 284 -0.39 -0.03 23.60
C PRO A 284 -1.54 0.98 23.43
N TRP A 285 -2.28 1.23 24.51
CA TRP A 285 -3.46 2.10 24.51
C TRP A 285 -3.20 3.51 23.99
N TRP A 286 -1.99 4.05 24.19
CA TRP A 286 -1.61 5.36 23.68
C TRP A 286 -1.57 5.38 22.14
N VAL A 287 -1.14 4.29 21.50
CA VAL A 287 -1.11 4.16 20.03
C VAL A 287 -2.53 4.08 19.50
N ALA A 288 -3.40 3.30 20.17
CA ALA A 288 -4.81 3.21 19.82
C ALA A 288 -5.53 4.56 19.98
N GLY A 289 -5.25 5.30 21.06
CA GLY A 289 -5.76 6.65 21.27
C GLY A 289 -5.31 7.63 20.20
N LEU A 290 -4.02 7.57 19.80
CA LEU A 290 -3.48 8.40 18.72
C LEU A 290 -4.13 8.08 17.37
N PHE A 291 -4.30 6.79 17.06
CA PHE A 291 -5.02 6.34 15.87
C PHE A 291 -6.47 6.84 15.86
N ALA A 292 -7.19 6.66 16.97
CA ALA A 292 -8.57 7.10 17.11
C ALA A 292 -8.71 8.63 16.96
N ALA A 293 -7.81 9.40 17.56
CA ALA A 293 -7.76 10.85 17.39
C ALA A 293 -7.49 11.24 15.92
N GLY A 294 -6.55 10.56 15.26
CA GLY A 294 -6.26 10.78 13.84
C GLY A 294 -7.46 10.50 12.94
N VAL A 295 -8.13 9.36 13.15
CA VAL A 295 -9.36 8.97 12.43
C VAL A 295 -10.49 9.97 12.70
N LEU A 296 -10.64 10.44 13.94
CA LEU A 296 -11.63 11.46 14.28
C LEU A 296 -11.36 12.76 13.50
N LEU A 297 -10.11 13.24 13.47
CA LEU A 297 -9.76 14.44 12.70
C LEU A 297 -10.04 14.27 11.21
N VAL A 298 -9.79 13.09 10.64
CA VAL A 298 -10.13 12.76 9.24
C VAL A 298 -11.66 12.76 9.02
N ALA A 299 -12.45 12.36 10.01
CA ALA A 299 -13.91 12.36 9.96
C ALA A 299 -14.53 13.77 10.05
N LEU A 300 -13.80 14.76 10.60
CA LEU A 300 -14.28 16.13 10.71
C LEU A 300 -14.21 16.86 9.36
N ARG A 301 -15.31 17.47 8.94
CA ARG A 301 -15.38 18.31 7.73
C ARG A 301 -15.97 19.69 8.04
N PRO A 302 -15.40 20.77 7.50
CA PRO A 302 -16.03 22.09 7.59
C PRO A 302 -17.44 22.07 6.98
N THR A 303 -18.46 22.50 7.74
CA THR A 303 -19.79 22.73 7.17
C THR A 303 -19.70 23.89 6.18
N ARG A 304 -20.23 23.71 4.96
CA ARG A 304 -20.40 24.82 4.04
C ARG A 304 -21.40 25.79 4.67
N ALA A 305 -20.93 26.96 5.09
CA ALA A 305 -21.84 28.06 5.42
C ALA A 305 -22.72 28.32 4.19
N ALA A 306 -24.03 28.20 4.33
CA ALA A 306 -24.96 28.57 3.29
C ALA A 306 -24.68 30.03 2.92
N ARG A 307 -24.26 30.28 1.66
CA ARG A 307 -24.21 31.66 1.18
C ARG A 307 -25.65 32.21 1.28
N PRO A 308 -25.88 33.38 1.90
CA PRO A 308 -27.17 34.02 1.85
C PRO A 308 -27.57 34.17 0.38
N GLN A 309 -28.75 33.64 0.01
CA GLN A 309 -29.34 33.92 -1.29
C GLN A 309 -29.49 35.45 -1.40
N PRO A 310 -29.01 36.10 -2.48
CA PRO A 310 -29.30 37.51 -2.69
C PRO A 310 -30.83 37.64 -2.78
N ALA A 311 -31.42 38.40 -1.85
CA ALA A 311 -32.84 38.71 -1.88
C ALA A 311 -33.20 39.25 -3.26
N SER A 312 -34.15 38.61 -3.93
CA SER A 312 -34.70 39.07 -5.21
C SER A 312 -35.28 40.47 -5.02
N ARG A 313 -34.52 41.49 -5.41
CA ARG A 313 -35.07 42.80 -5.74
C ARG A 313 -35.83 42.63 -7.04
N ASP A 314 -37.13 42.36 -6.96
CA ASP A 314 -38.14 42.79 -7.93
C ASP A 314 -39.52 42.28 -7.49
N GLY A 315 -40.11 43.01 -6.55
CA GLY A 315 -41.55 42.97 -6.29
C GLY A 315 -42.20 44.18 -6.96
N ARG A 316 -42.42 44.15 -8.27
CA ARG A 316 -43.39 45.03 -8.92
C ARG A 316 -44.73 44.29 -8.97
N PRO A 317 -45.84 44.88 -8.47
CA PRO A 317 -47.15 44.30 -8.66
C PRO A 317 -47.55 44.44 -10.14
N ALA A 318 -47.99 43.33 -10.74
CA ALA A 318 -48.63 43.34 -12.04
C ALA A 318 -50.00 44.04 -11.90
N SER A 319 -50.14 45.16 -12.61
CA SER A 319 -51.40 45.82 -12.94
C SER A 319 -52.20 45.00 -13.94
#